data_AF-A0A7S0MJ95-F1
#
_entry.id   AF-A0A7S0MJ95-F1
#
_cell.length_a   1.000
_cell.length_b   1.000
_cell.length_c   1.000
_cell.angle_alpha   90.00
_cell.angle_beta   90.00
_cell.angle_gamma   90.00
#
_symmetry.space_group_name_H-M   'P 1'
#
loop_
_entity.id
_entity.type
_entity.pdbx_description
1 polymer ?
#
loop_
_entity_poly.entity_id
_entity_poly.type
_entity_poly.pdbx_seq_one_letter_code
_entity_poly.pdbx_strand_id
1 'polypeptide(L)'
;MQPLILALGLPQAQHRLRIQPVVYGFASINQTRLDAVDLDVGLIARRSRLRSGVRYCRRGLDDEGHVANFVETEQIVRAGHAVSAFVTVRGSIPLFWSQDDSKDWTQIHPPYKMQVEEEGGGNGAWERNAFAMRLHVRDLERRYG
;
A
#
# COMPACT_ATOMS: atom_id res chain seq x y z
N MET A 1 -17.51 0.32 28.99
CA MET A 1 -17.33 0.43 27.53
C MET A 1 -16.73 -0.88 27.04
N GLN A 2 -17.55 -1.81 26.54
CA GLN A 2 -17.07 -3.15 26.10
C GLN A 2 -16.52 -3.04 24.66
N PRO A 3 -15.37 -3.67 24.34
CA PRO A 3 -14.87 -3.70 22.98
C PRO A 3 -15.76 -4.58 22.10
N LEU A 4 -15.84 -4.18 20.82
CA LEU A 4 -16.65 -4.75 19.75
C LEU A 4 -16.17 -6.17 19.38
N ILE A 5 -16.36 -7.14 20.27
CA ILE A 5 -16.14 -8.59 20.05
C ILE A 5 -17.51 -9.28 20.15
N LEU A 6 -18.42 -9.00 19.23
CA LEU A 6 -19.62 -9.82 19.07
C LEU A 6 -20.21 -9.67 17.67
N ALA A 7 -19.72 -10.47 16.72
CA ALA A 7 -20.37 -10.61 15.40
C ALA A 7 -20.18 -11.99 14.74
N LEU A 8 -19.69 -13.01 15.46
CA LEU A 8 -19.43 -14.34 14.85
C LEU A 8 -20.04 -15.55 15.57
N GLY A 9 -20.78 -15.37 16.68
CA GLY A 9 -21.59 -16.46 17.26
C GLY A 9 -20.83 -17.75 17.59
N LEU A 10 -19.49 -17.73 17.71
CA LEU A 10 -18.72 -18.93 17.98
C LEU A 10 -18.80 -19.29 19.47
N PRO A 11 -19.04 -20.58 19.80
CA PRO A 11 -19.06 -21.04 21.18
C PRO A 11 -17.73 -20.77 21.88
N GLN A 12 -17.83 -20.46 23.17
CA GLN A 12 -16.76 -20.20 24.13
C GLN A 12 -15.80 -21.40 24.27
N ALA A 13 -14.97 -21.63 23.26
CA ALA A 13 -13.94 -22.66 23.29
C ALA A 13 -12.62 -22.09 22.76
N GLN A 14 -11.65 -22.01 23.68
CA GLN A 14 -10.21 -22.11 23.44
C GLN A 14 -9.52 -20.85 22.87
N HIS A 15 -8.94 -20.06 23.78
CA HIS A 15 -7.64 -19.34 23.80
C HIS A 15 -6.74 -19.28 22.53
N ARG A 16 -7.29 -19.28 21.32
CA ARG A 16 -6.53 -19.24 20.07
C ARG A 16 -6.44 -17.78 19.60
N LEU A 17 -5.30 -17.18 19.97
CA LEU A 17 -4.71 -15.94 19.46
C LEU A 17 -5.40 -14.63 19.89
N ARG A 18 -4.76 -13.93 20.84
CA ARG A 18 -5.10 -12.57 21.30
C ARG A 18 -4.57 -11.46 20.35
N ILE A 19 -4.06 -11.81 19.18
CA ILE A 19 -3.45 -10.85 18.26
C ILE A 19 -4.45 -10.52 17.16
N GLN A 20 -5.11 -9.38 17.29
CA GLN A 20 -6.01 -8.85 16.27
C GLN A 20 -5.19 -8.12 15.20
N PRO A 21 -5.22 -8.54 13.92
CA PRO A 21 -4.61 -7.76 12.86
C PRO A 21 -5.31 -6.41 12.71
N VAL A 22 -4.51 -5.35 12.56
CA VAL A 22 -4.95 -3.98 12.32
C VAL A 22 -4.27 -3.46 11.07
N VAL A 23 -5.02 -2.74 10.23
CA VAL A 23 -4.52 -2.11 9.02
C VAL A 23 -4.39 -0.61 9.24
N TYR A 24 -3.29 -0.04 8.75
CA TYR A 24 -3.20 1.41 8.60
C TYR A 24 -3.74 1.84 7.23
N GLY A 25 -4.74 2.71 7.21
CA GLY A 25 -5.36 3.20 5.98
C GLY A 25 -6.80 3.66 6.21
N PHE A 26 -7.74 3.13 5.41
CA PHE A 26 -9.15 3.52 5.44
C PHE A 26 -10.05 2.30 5.29
N ALA A 27 -11.21 2.31 5.94
CA ALA A 27 -12.27 1.32 5.73
C ALA A 27 -13.63 1.98 5.96
N SER A 28 -14.54 1.84 4.99
CA SER A 28 -15.92 2.30 5.11
C SER A 28 -16.83 1.43 4.25
N ILE A 29 -18.07 1.26 4.69
CA ILE A 29 -19.14 0.61 3.93
C ILE A 29 -20.31 1.59 3.94
N ASN A 30 -20.80 1.93 2.76
CA ASN A 30 -21.96 2.80 2.60
C ASN A 30 -23.03 2.07 1.78
N GLN A 31 -24.27 2.19 2.22
CA GLN A 31 -25.40 1.65 1.50
C GLN A 31 -25.86 2.67 0.47
N THR A 32 -26.15 2.21 -0.74
CA THR A 32 -26.71 3.03 -1.81
C THR A 32 -27.71 2.21 -2.60
N ARG A 33 -28.50 2.88 -3.43
CA ARG A 33 -29.42 2.22 -4.36
C ARG A 33 -29.03 2.64 -5.77
N LEU A 34 -28.88 1.65 -6.65
CA LEU A 34 -28.76 1.88 -8.08
C LEU A 34 -29.99 1.28 -8.75
N ASP A 35 -30.74 2.12 -9.45
CA ASP A 35 -32.07 1.78 -9.98
C ASP A 35 -32.99 1.23 -8.88
N ALA A 36 -33.31 -0.06 -8.92
CA ALA A 36 -34.12 -0.76 -7.93
C ALA A 36 -33.32 -1.76 -7.08
N VAL A 37 -31.99 -1.75 -7.17
CA VAL A 37 -31.11 -2.69 -6.48
C VAL A 37 -30.42 -1.98 -5.32
N ASP A 38 -30.62 -2.50 -4.11
CA ASP A 38 -29.89 -2.06 -2.92
C ASP A 38 -28.47 -2.64 -2.96
N LEU A 39 -27.48 -1.76 -2.76
CA LEU A 39 -26.06 -2.06 -2.84
C LEU A 39 -25.37 -1.68 -1.52
N ASP A 40 -24.48 -2.56 -1.04
CA ASP A 40 -23.46 -2.14 -0.08
C ASP A 40 -22.15 -1.91 -0.84
N VAL A 41 -21.61 -0.70 -0.75
CA VAL A 41 -20.33 -0.31 -1.35
C VAL A 41 -19.30 -0.15 -0.25
N GLY A 42 -18.39 -1.11 -0.18
CA GLY A 42 -17.21 -1.07 0.68
C GLY A 42 -16.01 -0.47 -0.03
N LEU A 43 -15.26 0.36 0.68
CA LEU A 43 -13.94 0.83 0.24
C LEU A 43 -12.93 0.61 1.35
N ILE A 44 -11.89 -0.18 1.06
CA ILE A 44 -10.79 -0.46 1.97
C ILE A 44 -9.48 -0.02 1.32
N ALA A 45 -8.71 0.81 2.00
CA ALA A 45 -7.35 1.16 1.60
C ALA A 45 -6.37 0.66 2.66
N ARG A 46 -5.36 -0.10 2.25
CA ARG A 46 -4.35 -0.72 3.12
C ARG A 46 -2.97 -0.22 2.74
N ARG A 47 -2.30 0.51 3.64
CA ARG A 47 -0.93 0.98 3.42
C ARG A 47 0.07 -0.08 3.87
N SER A 48 1.03 -0.39 3.00
CA SER A 48 2.12 -1.31 3.31
C SER A 48 2.99 -0.79 4.46
N ARG A 49 3.47 -1.72 5.28
CA ARG A 49 4.42 -1.48 6.36
C ARG A 49 5.88 -1.70 5.94
N LEU A 50 6.11 -2.32 4.78
CA LEU A 50 7.44 -2.79 4.36
C LEU A 50 8.42 -1.63 4.10
N ARG A 51 7.95 -0.55 3.47
CA ARG A 51 8.72 0.69 3.26
C ARG A 51 7.96 1.93 3.71
N SER A 52 7.66 2.00 5.01
CA SER A 52 6.94 3.13 5.60
C SER A 52 7.85 4.34 5.84
N GLY A 53 7.31 5.55 5.67
CA GLY A 53 8.03 6.80 5.96
C GLY A 53 7.20 8.03 5.64
N VAL A 54 7.75 9.22 5.90
CA VAL A 54 7.13 10.50 5.55
C VAL A 54 7.28 10.75 4.04
N ARG A 55 6.29 11.40 3.42
CA ARG A 55 6.22 11.65 1.96
C ARG A 55 7.48 12.30 1.38
N TYR A 56 8.20 13.13 2.13
CA TYR A 56 9.43 13.77 1.66
C TYR A 56 10.70 13.04 2.08
N CYS A 57 10.68 12.33 3.20
CA CYS A 57 11.85 11.61 3.71
C CYS A 57 12.01 10.19 3.15
N ARG A 58 10.96 9.60 2.55
CA ARG A 58 11.03 8.24 2.00
C ARG A 58 10.31 8.11 0.65
N ARG A 59 11.10 7.87 -0.38
CA ARG A 59 10.71 7.66 -1.78
C ARG A 59 11.44 6.43 -2.34
N GLY A 60 11.09 6.07 -3.56
CA GLY A 60 11.73 4.97 -4.28
C GLY A 60 11.51 3.58 -3.68
N LEU A 61 12.39 2.65 -4.06
CA LEU A 61 12.47 1.28 -3.53
C LEU A 61 13.61 1.09 -2.52
N ASP A 62 13.55 -0.01 -1.76
CA ASP A 62 14.72 -0.66 -1.13
C ASP A 62 15.25 -1.81 -1.98
N ASP A 63 16.39 -2.34 -1.53
CA ASP A 63 17.07 -3.52 -2.07
C ASP A 63 16.19 -4.78 -2.13
N GLU A 64 15.14 -4.87 -1.28
CA GLU A 64 14.16 -5.96 -1.32
C GLU A 64 13.02 -5.74 -2.35
N GLY A 65 12.99 -4.60 -3.05
CA GLY A 65 11.98 -4.28 -4.07
C GLY A 65 10.65 -3.76 -3.51
N HIS A 66 10.63 -3.30 -2.25
CA HIS A 66 9.46 -2.67 -1.66
C HIS A 66 9.44 -1.18 -1.99
N VAL A 67 8.36 -0.69 -2.60
CA VAL A 67 8.23 0.75 -2.88
C VAL A 67 7.63 1.52 -1.70
N ALA A 68 8.12 2.74 -1.49
CA ALA A 68 7.62 3.59 -0.43
C ALA A 68 6.16 3.99 -0.71
N ASN A 69 5.36 4.14 0.34
CA ASN A 69 3.94 4.52 0.24
C ASN A 69 3.09 3.58 -0.64
N PHE A 70 3.44 2.29 -0.71
CA PHE A 70 2.60 1.29 -1.37
C PHE A 70 1.24 1.17 -0.68
N VAL A 71 0.15 1.26 -1.44
CA VAL A 71 -1.23 1.16 -0.97
C VAL A 71 -2.02 0.26 -1.91
N GLU A 72 -2.77 -0.67 -1.33
CA GLU A 72 -3.82 -1.42 -2.00
C GLU A 72 -5.16 -0.77 -1.68
N THR A 73 -5.93 -0.41 -2.69
CA THR A 73 -7.31 0.08 -2.53
C THR A 73 -8.25 -0.93 -3.17
N GLU A 74 -9.13 -1.49 -2.36
CA GLU A 74 -10.12 -2.48 -2.76
C GLU A 74 -11.52 -1.88 -2.64
N GLN A 75 -12.22 -1.84 -3.77
CA GLN A 75 -13.65 -1.54 -3.82
C GLN A 75 -14.41 -2.86 -3.81
N ILE A 76 -15.34 -3.00 -2.87
CA ILE A 76 -16.20 -4.17 -2.71
C ILE A 76 -17.63 -3.72 -2.98
N VAL A 77 -18.35 -4.42 -3.85
CA VAL A 77 -19.77 -4.14 -4.11
C VAL A 77 -20.56 -5.41 -3.84
N ARG A 78 -21.54 -5.32 -2.96
CA ARG A 78 -22.52 -6.38 -2.69
C ARG A 78 -23.89 -5.98 -3.19
N ALA A 79 -24.49 -6.81 -4.02
CA ALA A 79 -25.86 -6.69 -4.53
C ALA A 79 -26.63 -7.98 -4.18
N GLY A 80 -27.41 -7.95 -3.10
CA GLY A 80 -28.05 -9.16 -2.55
C GLY A 80 -27.03 -10.24 -2.17
N HIS A 81 -27.01 -11.35 -2.91
CA HIS A 81 -26.05 -12.46 -2.75
C HIS A 81 -24.81 -12.34 -3.64
N ALA A 82 -24.82 -11.46 -4.64
CA ALA A 82 -23.67 -11.24 -5.51
C ALA A 82 -22.66 -10.32 -4.81
N VAL A 83 -21.39 -10.70 -4.82
CA VAL A 83 -20.28 -9.90 -4.29
C VAL A 83 -19.21 -9.80 -5.37
N SER A 84 -18.70 -8.59 -5.58
CA SER A 84 -17.54 -8.33 -6.45
C SER A 84 -16.53 -7.48 -5.71
N ALA A 85 -15.26 -7.65 -6.05
CA ALA A 85 -14.16 -6.86 -5.52
C ALA A 85 -13.24 -6.44 -6.66
N PHE A 86 -12.77 -5.20 -6.62
CA PHE A 86 -11.81 -4.65 -7.57
C PHE A 86 -10.67 -3.99 -6.79
N VAL A 87 -9.45 -4.46 -7.04
CA VAL A 87 -8.24 -3.97 -6.37
C VAL A 87 -7.44 -3.09 -7.31
N THR A 88 -7.04 -1.92 -6.83
CA THR A 88 -6.06 -1.05 -7.47
C THR A 88 -4.87 -0.87 -6.54
N VAL A 89 -3.69 -0.67 -7.12
CA VAL A 89 -2.47 -0.42 -6.36
C VAL A 89 -1.85 0.92 -6.75
N ARG A 90 -1.21 1.57 -5.77
CA ARG A 90 -0.36 2.75 -6.00
C ARG A 90 0.87 2.68 -5.12
N GLY A 91 1.95 3.32 -5.54
CA GLY A 91 3.19 3.40 -4.76
C GLY A 91 4.15 4.43 -5.33
N SER A 92 5.30 4.59 -4.69
CA SER A 92 6.40 5.34 -5.28
C SER A 92 6.90 4.66 -6.55
N ILE A 93 7.45 5.45 -7.48
CA ILE A 93 8.12 4.92 -8.67
C ILE A 93 9.21 3.93 -8.22
N PRO A 94 9.28 2.71 -8.78
CA PRO A 94 10.24 1.68 -8.39
C PRO A 94 11.62 1.95 -8.98
N LEU A 95 12.20 3.11 -8.61
CA LEU A 95 13.61 3.44 -8.80
C LEU A 95 14.25 3.86 -7.45
N PHE A 96 15.57 3.78 -7.31
CA PHE A 96 16.27 4.40 -6.19
C PHE A 96 16.33 5.92 -6.43
N TRP A 97 15.50 6.68 -5.71
CA TRP A 97 15.43 8.13 -5.82
C TRP A 97 14.97 8.79 -4.52
N SER A 98 15.44 10.02 -4.30
CA SER A 98 15.01 10.90 -3.22
C SER A 98 14.44 12.19 -3.78
N GLN A 99 13.68 12.88 -2.95
CA GLN A 99 13.29 14.26 -3.19
C GLN A 99 13.97 15.07 -2.09
N ASP A 100 14.66 16.15 -2.47
CA ASP A 100 15.33 17.01 -1.49
C ASP A 100 14.29 17.52 -0.47
N ASP A 101 14.59 17.38 0.82
CA ASP A 101 13.74 17.89 1.90
C ASP A 101 14.29 19.20 2.49
N SER A 102 15.21 19.86 1.77
CA SER A 102 15.73 21.16 2.15
C SER A 102 14.59 22.10 2.52
N LYS A 103 14.69 22.70 3.70
CA LYS A 103 13.70 23.65 4.26
C LYS A 103 13.75 25.00 3.54
N ASP A 104 14.25 25.04 2.32
CA ASP A 104 14.17 26.21 1.47
C ASP A 104 12.73 26.32 0.96
N TRP A 105 11.90 27.01 1.75
CA TRP A 105 10.49 27.23 1.48
C TRP A 105 10.21 28.01 0.18
N THR A 106 11.24 28.52 -0.49
CA THR A 106 11.13 29.14 -1.81
C THR A 106 11.00 28.12 -2.95
N GLN A 107 11.40 26.86 -2.71
CA GLN A 107 11.34 25.77 -3.67
C GLN A 107 10.04 24.96 -3.49
N ILE A 108 8.97 25.39 -4.15
CA ILE A 108 7.63 24.76 -4.10
C ILE A 108 7.67 23.27 -4.53
N HIS A 109 8.63 22.91 -5.38
CA HIS A 109 8.86 21.55 -5.85
C HIS A 109 10.34 21.19 -5.74
N PRO A 110 10.78 20.60 -4.61
CA PRO A 110 12.17 20.20 -4.47
C PRO A 110 12.55 19.20 -5.56
N PRO A 111 13.75 19.32 -6.14
CA PRO A 111 14.18 18.47 -7.24
C PRO A 111 14.26 17.00 -6.79
N TYR A 112 13.94 16.10 -7.71
CA TYR A 112 14.24 14.68 -7.53
C TYR A 112 15.72 14.44 -7.80
N LYS A 113 16.32 13.55 -7.02
CA LYS A 113 17.69 13.08 -7.22
C LYS A 113 17.67 11.57 -7.32
N MET A 114 18.18 11.05 -8.42
CA MET A 114 18.45 9.61 -8.51
C MET A 114 19.52 9.28 -7.48
N GLN A 115 19.27 8.27 -6.66
CA GLN A 115 20.26 7.76 -5.72
C GLN A 115 21.16 6.80 -6.49
N VAL A 116 21.99 7.37 -7.37
CA VAL A 116 23.14 6.69 -7.94
C VAL A 116 24.22 6.80 -6.87
N GLU A 117 24.71 5.68 -6.33
CA GLU A 117 25.82 5.72 -5.38
C GLU A 117 27.00 6.47 -6.03
N GLU A 118 27.55 7.47 -5.34
CA GLU A 118 28.78 8.17 -5.75
C GLU A 118 30.03 7.29 -5.55
N GLU A 119 29.90 6.13 -4.90
CA GLU A 119 30.98 5.16 -4.75
C GLU A 119 31.12 4.29 -6.01
N GLY A 120 31.86 4.84 -6.99
CA GLY A 120 32.30 4.11 -8.17
C GLY A 120 31.34 4.24 -9.35
N GLY A 121 31.30 5.44 -9.96
CA GLY A 121 30.57 5.70 -11.20
C GLY A 121 30.87 4.64 -12.27
N GLY A 122 29.93 3.72 -12.44
CA GLY A 122 30.09 2.53 -13.26
C GLY A 122 28.79 1.74 -13.34
N ASN A 123 28.87 0.56 -13.96
CA ASN A 123 27.68 -0.22 -14.29
C ASN A 123 26.84 -0.71 -13.08
N GLY A 124 27.42 -0.77 -11.89
CA GLY A 124 26.78 -1.34 -10.70
C GLY A 124 25.53 -0.60 -10.21
N ALA A 125 25.47 0.73 -10.36
CA ALA A 125 24.32 1.50 -9.85
C ALA A 125 23.03 1.24 -10.66
N TRP A 126 23.16 1.10 -11.99
CA TRP A 126 22.01 0.75 -12.83
C TRP A 126 21.65 -0.73 -12.67
N GLU A 127 22.62 -1.61 -12.43
CA GLU A 127 22.38 -3.03 -12.16
C GLU A 127 21.57 -3.22 -10.87
N ARG A 128 21.93 -2.51 -9.80
CA ARG A 128 21.19 -2.52 -8.53
C ARG A 128 19.75 -2.06 -8.72
N ASN A 129 19.56 -0.94 -9.41
CA ASN A 129 18.23 -0.40 -9.68
C ASN A 129 17.38 -1.37 -10.52
N ALA A 130 17.94 -1.89 -11.61
CA ALA A 130 17.26 -2.88 -12.45
C ALA A 130 16.92 -4.16 -11.69
N PHE A 131 17.83 -4.64 -10.82
CA PHE A 131 17.60 -5.83 -10.01
C PHE A 131 16.43 -5.65 -9.05
N ALA A 132 16.44 -4.58 -8.26
CA ALA A 132 15.40 -4.37 -7.26
C ALA A 132 14.06 -3.92 -7.88
N MET A 133 14.07 -3.25 -9.05
CA MET A 133 12.87 -3.07 -9.88
C MET A 133 12.29 -4.42 -10.33
N ARG A 134 13.13 -5.37 -10.76
CA ARG A 134 12.66 -6.72 -11.14
C ARG A 134 12.05 -7.46 -9.95
N LEU A 135 12.61 -7.32 -8.75
CA LEU A 135 12.01 -7.87 -7.54
C LEU A 135 10.61 -7.28 -7.30
N HIS A 136 10.48 -5.95 -7.44
CA HIS A 136 9.20 -5.26 -7.31
C HIS A 136 8.16 -5.77 -8.30
N VAL A 137 8.51 -5.82 -9.59
CA VAL A 137 7.60 -6.26 -10.66
C VAL A 137 7.19 -7.72 -10.47
N ARG A 138 8.15 -8.61 -10.15
CA ARG A 138 7.85 -10.02 -9.86
C ARG A 138 6.89 -10.19 -8.68
N ASP A 139 7.02 -9.36 -7.65
CA ASP A 139 6.10 -9.40 -6.52
C ASP A 139 4.70 -8.88 -6.88
N LEU A 140 4.60 -7.91 -7.80
CA LEU A 140 3.30 -7.48 -8.35
C LEU A 140 2.67 -8.58 -9.21
N GLU A 141 3.39 -9.17 -10.15
CA GLU A 141 2.93 -10.30 -10.99
C GLU A 141 2.44 -11.45 -10.10
N ARG A 142 3.22 -11.82 -9.08
CA ARG A 142 2.86 -12.87 -8.12
C ARG A 142 1.55 -12.57 -7.38
N ARG A 143 1.28 -11.31 -7.05
CA ARG A 143 0.10 -10.90 -6.25
C ARG A 143 -1.13 -10.60 -7.10
N TYR A 144 -0.96 -10.13 -8.33
CA TYR A 144 -2.03 -9.52 -9.12
C TYR A 144 -2.22 -10.11 -10.53
N GLY A 145 -1.28 -10.95 -11.01
CA GLY A 145 -1.30 -11.50 -12.38
C GLY A 145 -0.37 -10.73 -13.30
#